data_AF-A0A238D028-F1
#
_entry.id   AF-A0A238D028-F1
#
_cell.length_a   1.000
_cell.length_b   1.000
_cell.length_c   1.000
_cell.angle_alpha   90.00
_cell.angle_beta   90.00
_cell.angle_gamma   90.00
#
_symmetry.space_group_name_H-M   'P 1'
#
loop_
_entity.id
_entity.type
_entity.pdbx_description
1 polymer ?
#
loop_
_entity_poly.entity_id
_entity_poly.type
_entity_poly.pdbx_seq_one_letter_code
_entity_poly.pdbx_strand_id
1 'polypeptide(L)'
;METALFLLLDWSDAVTDIREQFPLDRDETRRIAADMGVRHPIDTQSRTDIVMTTDFMINLGAGNTSALVARSVKPASELDEDRTLEKQEIERRYWQIKGVDWGLVTDLDLPAQRIKNLRWLHEMQSLQLMTAPQPSYWDERCGNFLACLPQATGMSIKQFFRLLESTQGFAIGEALTVLRHLAANKRITIDLNTKFDMQMQVDSLEVVVPNTAAQQTRKSA
;
A
#
# COMPACT_ATOMS: atom_id res chain seq x y z
N MET A 1 -5.48 1.05 11.36
CA MET A 1 -4.50 -0.02 11.03
C MET A 1 -4.74 -0.56 9.63
N GLU A 2 -5.99 -0.79 9.24
CA GLU A 2 -6.37 -1.21 7.88
C GLU A 2 -5.73 -0.36 6.78
N THR A 3 -5.85 0.97 6.84
CA THR A 3 -5.18 1.87 5.86
C THR A 3 -3.66 1.67 5.78
N ALA A 4 -3.01 1.28 6.88
CA ALA A 4 -1.59 1.03 6.90
C ALA A 4 -1.22 -0.29 6.20
N LEU A 5 -2.01 -1.34 6.43
CA LEU A 5 -1.87 -2.60 5.69
C LEU A 5 -2.19 -2.39 4.20
N PHE A 6 -3.26 -1.67 3.87
CA PHE A 6 -3.61 -1.31 2.49
C PHE A 6 -2.41 -0.67 1.77
N LEU A 7 -1.77 0.34 2.36
CA LEU A 7 -0.60 1.00 1.75
C LEU A 7 0.56 0.02 1.49
N LEU A 8 0.78 -0.97 2.37
CA LEU A 8 1.81 -1.99 2.16
C LEU A 8 1.44 -2.95 1.02
N LEU A 9 0.17 -3.33 0.94
CA LEU A 9 -0.36 -4.23 -0.08
C LEU A 9 -0.36 -3.54 -1.46
N ASP A 10 -0.90 -2.33 -1.57
CA ASP A 10 -0.95 -1.52 -2.79
C ASP A 10 0.46 -1.23 -3.34
N TRP A 11 1.42 -1.04 -2.44
CA TRP A 11 2.82 -0.87 -2.84
C TRP A 11 3.49 -2.16 -3.32
N SER A 12 3.00 -3.34 -2.98
CA SER A 12 3.69 -4.61 -3.33
C SER A 12 3.49 -4.98 -4.80
N ASP A 13 4.58 -5.24 -5.53
CA ASP A 13 4.49 -5.74 -6.92
C ASP A 13 3.95 -7.17 -7.01
N ALA A 14 3.97 -7.90 -5.90
CA ALA A 14 3.41 -9.25 -5.83
C ALA A 14 1.88 -9.26 -5.67
N VAL A 15 1.26 -8.12 -5.36
CA VAL A 15 -0.20 -8.01 -5.18
C VAL A 15 -0.84 -7.55 -6.48
N THR A 16 -1.82 -8.32 -6.96
CA THR A 16 -2.51 -8.03 -8.23
C THR A 16 -3.92 -7.51 -8.04
N ASP A 17 -4.56 -7.82 -6.91
CA ASP A 17 -5.90 -7.36 -6.57
C ASP A 17 -6.10 -7.40 -5.05
N ILE A 18 -6.85 -6.42 -4.54
CA ILE A 18 -7.16 -6.22 -3.13
C ILE A 18 -8.67 -6.02 -3.00
N ARG A 19 -9.34 -6.89 -2.26
CA ARG A 19 -10.75 -6.77 -1.92
C ARG A 19 -10.90 -6.52 -0.43
N GLU A 20 -11.34 -5.33 -0.08
CA GLU A 20 -11.57 -4.90 1.30
C GLU A 20 -12.94 -5.33 1.80
N GLN A 21 -13.06 -5.61 3.10
CA GLN A 21 -14.32 -5.95 3.77
C GLN A 21 -15.09 -7.07 3.07
N PHE A 22 -14.36 -8.13 2.69
CA PHE A 22 -14.91 -9.24 1.91
C PHE A 22 -15.93 -10.03 2.72
N PRO A 23 -17.20 -10.11 2.29
CA PRO A 23 -18.25 -10.79 3.05
C PRO A 23 -18.06 -12.32 3.04
N LEU A 24 -18.25 -12.93 4.20
CA LEU A 24 -18.21 -14.38 4.38
C LEU A 24 -19.61 -14.97 4.22
N ASP A 25 -19.69 -16.19 3.71
CA ASP A 25 -20.96 -16.92 3.62
C ASP A 25 -21.52 -17.17 5.03
N ARG A 26 -22.69 -16.61 5.29
CA ARG A 26 -23.30 -16.59 6.61
C ARG A 26 -23.73 -17.97 7.08
N ASP A 27 -24.12 -18.87 6.19
CA ASP A 27 -24.54 -20.22 6.59
C ASP A 27 -23.33 -21.07 6.97
N GLU A 28 -22.20 -20.89 6.27
CA GLU A 28 -20.93 -21.47 6.67
C GLU A 28 -20.44 -20.93 8.02
N THR A 29 -20.44 -19.61 8.24
CA THR A 29 -19.98 -19.03 9.52
C THR A 29 -20.88 -19.44 10.70
N ARG A 30 -22.19 -19.56 10.48
CA ARG A 30 -23.13 -20.12 11.48
C ARG A 30 -22.79 -21.54 11.85
N ARG A 31 -22.56 -22.41 10.85
CA ARG A 31 -22.19 -23.80 11.07
C ARG A 31 -20.88 -23.90 11.85
N ILE A 32 -19.88 -23.11 11.48
CA ILE A 32 -18.59 -23.05 12.18
C ILE A 32 -18.78 -22.62 13.64
N ALA A 33 -19.56 -21.56 13.90
CA ALA A 33 -19.83 -21.09 15.25
C ALA A 33 -20.54 -22.16 16.11
N ALA A 34 -21.52 -22.86 15.53
CA ALA A 34 -22.21 -23.96 16.19
C ALA A 34 -21.28 -25.15 16.49
N ASP A 35 -20.44 -25.55 15.53
CA ASP A 35 -19.44 -26.62 15.70
C ASP A 35 -18.40 -26.27 16.78
N MET A 36 -18.12 -24.99 16.97
CA MET A 36 -17.24 -24.48 18.03
C MET A 36 -17.95 -24.34 19.39
N GLY A 37 -19.28 -24.39 19.44
CA GLY A 37 -20.05 -24.11 20.66
C GLY A 37 -20.07 -22.64 21.07
N VAL A 38 -19.80 -21.71 20.14
CA VAL A 38 -19.77 -20.26 20.40
C VAL A 38 -20.96 -19.55 19.74
N ARG A 39 -21.28 -18.35 20.20
CA ARG A 39 -22.39 -17.57 19.62
C ARG A 39 -21.95 -16.92 18.31
N HIS A 40 -22.72 -17.13 17.24
CA HIS A 40 -22.53 -16.37 16.00
C HIS A 40 -22.73 -14.86 16.25
N PRO A 41 -21.99 -13.95 15.58
CA PRO A 41 -22.22 -12.51 15.68
C PRO A 41 -23.64 -12.10 15.29
N ILE A 42 -24.29 -11.33 16.16
CA ILE A 42 -25.65 -10.80 15.95
C ILE A 42 -25.65 -9.29 16.05
N ASP A 43 -26.50 -8.65 15.26
CA ASP A 43 -26.82 -7.25 15.39
C ASP A 43 -27.76 -7.07 16.60
N THR A 44 -27.40 -6.19 17.52
CA THR A 44 -28.11 -6.06 18.79
C THR A 44 -29.49 -5.41 18.65
N GLN A 45 -29.72 -4.64 17.58
CA GLN A 45 -30.99 -3.93 17.35
C GLN A 45 -32.01 -4.83 16.65
N SER A 46 -31.61 -5.42 15.52
CA SER A 46 -32.43 -6.26 14.66
C SER A 46 -32.48 -7.72 15.08
N ARG A 47 -31.59 -8.15 16.01
CA ARG A 47 -31.41 -9.55 16.45
C ARG A 47 -31.08 -10.50 15.28
N THR A 48 -30.57 -9.97 14.18
CA THR A 48 -30.23 -10.75 12.98
C THR A 48 -28.74 -11.09 12.99
N ASP A 49 -28.38 -12.28 12.50
CA ASP A 49 -26.99 -12.66 12.31
C ASP A 49 -26.28 -11.72 11.33
N ILE A 50 -25.14 -11.19 11.75
CA ILE A 50 -24.30 -10.29 10.97
C ILE A 50 -23.56 -11.11 9.90
N VAL A 51 -23.48 -10.58 8.68
CA VAL A 51 -22.53 -11.10 7.68
C VAL A 51 -21.14 -10.72 8.16
N MET A 52 -20.37 -11.71 8.59
CA MET A 52 -18.97 -11.49 8.95
C MET A 52 -18.18 -11.07 7.72
N THR A 53 -17.15 -10.26 7.91
CA THR A 53 -16.24 -9.84 6.84
C THR A 53 -14.80 -10.19 7.21
N THR A 54 -13.99 -10.41 6.19
CA THR A 54 -12.53 -10.38 6.28
C THR A 54 -12.03 -9.03 5.80
N ASP A 55 -11.12 -8.42 6.55
CA ASP A 55 -10.65 -7.06 6.24
C ASP A 55 -9.99 -6.97 4.86
N PHE A 56 -9.13 -7.93 4.50
CA PHE A 56 -8.49 -7.98 3.18
C PHE A 56 -8.48 -9.40 2.59
N MET A 57 -9.01 -9.53 1.37
CA MET A 57 -8.78 -10.68 0.51
C MET A 57 -7.88 -10.28 -0.66
N ILE A 58 -6.74 -10.95 -0.77
CA ILE A 58 -5.60 -10.49 -1.57
C ILE A 58 -5.27 -11.55 -2.60
N ASN A 59 -5.21 -11.15 -3.86
CA ASN A 59 -4.62 -11.97 -4.91
C ASN A 59 -3.13 -11.63 -5.02
N LEU A 60 -2.30 -12.66 -4.86
CA LEU A 60 -0.87 -12.60 -5.11
C LEU A 60 -0.58 -13.18 -6.49
N GLY A 61 0.29 -12.52 -7.25
CA GLY A 61 0.71 -12.96 -8.58
C GLY A 61 2.19 -12.75 -8.79
N ALA A 62 2.90 -13.83 -9.14
CA ALA A 62 4.27 -13.77 -9.64
C ALA A 62 4.42 -14.78 -10.79
N GLY A 63 4.38 -14.31 -12.03
CA GLY A 63 4.45 -15.18 -13.22
C GLY A 63 3.21 -16.07 -13.36
N ASN A 64 3.41 -17.40 -13.43
CA ASN A 64 2.35 -18.38 -13.68
C ASN A 64 1.64 -18.89 -12.41
N THR A 65 2.03 -18.43 -11.22
CA THR A 65 1.41 -18.82 -9.96
C THR A 65 0.59 -17.66 -9.40
N SER A 66 -0.69 -17.92 -9.14
CA SER A 66 -1.55 -17.06 -8.36
C SER A 66 -1.90 -17.73 -7.03
N ALA A 67 -1.93 -16.95 -5.96
CA ALA A 67 -2.37 -17.41 -4.64
C ALA A 67 -3.40 -16.44 -4.08
N LEU A 68 -4.44 -16.97 -3.44
CA LEU A 68 -5.40 -16.20 -2.69
C LEU A 68 -5.05 -16.27 -1.22
N VAL A 69 -4.94 -15.13 -0.55
CA VAL A 69 -4.70 -15.05 0.89
C VAL A 69 -5.70 -14.10 1.55
N ALA A 70 -6.02 -14.37 2.81
CA ALA A 70 -6.96 -13.60 3.61
C ALA A 70 -6.23 -13.01 4.84
N ARG A 71 -6.46 -11.74 5.14
CA ARG A 71 -5.89 -11.07 6.31
C ARG A 71 -6.96 -10.35 7.12
N SER A 72 -7.03 -10.65 8.41
CA SER A 72 -7.82 -9.92 9.40
C SER A 72 -6.89 -8.95 10.13
N VAL A 73 -7.37 -7.74 10.44
CA VAL A 73 -6.58 -6.68 11.07
C VAL A 73 -7.18 -6.34 12.42
N LYS A 74 -6.41 -6.50 13.51
CA LYS A 74 -6.88 -6.16 14.86
C LYS A 74 -5.73 -5.57 15.70
N PRO A 75 -5.99 -4.56 16.55
CA PRO A 75 -5.02 -4.13 17.54
C PRO A 75 -4.61 -5.32 18.42
N ALA A 76 -3.32 -5.42 18.74
CA ALA A 76 -2.82 -6.47 19.62
C ALA A 76 -3.53 -6.45 20.99
N SER A 77 -3.92 -5.27 21.46
CA SER A 77 -4.66 -5.09 22.72
C SER A 77 -6.07 -5.67 22.72
N GLU A 78 -6.69 -5.90 21.55
CA GLU A 78 -8.03 -6.51 21.47
C GLU A 78 -7.98 -8.04 21.52
N LEU A 79 -6.79 -8.64 21.43
CA LEU A 79 -6.62 -10.11 21.39
C LEU A 79 -6.69 -10.77 22.77
N ASP A 80 -6.77 -9.99 23.85
CA ASP A 80 -7.06 -10.49 25.19
C ASP A 80 -8.57 -10.68 25.42
N GLU A 81 -9.42 -10.23 24.49
CA GLU A 81 -10.87 -10.37 24.61
C GLU A 81 -11.36 -11.70 24.02
N ASP A 82 -11.94 -12.56 24.87
CA ASP A 82 -12.51 -13.86 24.44
C ASP A 82 -13.42 -13.72 23.21
N ARG A 83 -14.27 -12.69 23.20
CA ARG A 83 -15.20 -12.47 22.10
C ARG A 83 -14.51 -12.11 20.79
N THR A 84 -13.37 -11.45 20.84
CA THR A 84 -12.55 -11.16 19.66
C THR A 84 -11.93 -12.44 19.14
N LEU A 85 -11.32 -13.24 20.02
CA LEU A 85 -10.73 -14.53 19.67
C LEU A 85 -11.75 -15.50 19.07
N GLU A 86 -12.97 -15.60 19.62
CA GLU A 86 -14.04 -16.41 19.05
C GLU A 86 -14.35 -16.04 17.59
N LYS A 87 -14.45 -14.73 17.29
CA LYS A 87 -14.73 -14.24 15.94
C LYS A 87 -13.57 -14.54 14.99
N GLN A 88 -12.33 -14.34 15.45
CA GLN A 88 -11.13 -14.63 14.67
C GLN A 88 -11.00 -16.12 14.35
N GLU A 89 -11.35 -17.00 15.29
CA GLU A 89 -11.32 -18.45 15.05
C GLU A 89 -12.41 -18.90 14.06
N ILE A 90 -13.60 -18.28 14.07
CA ILE A 90 -14.62 -18.51 13.04
C ILE A 90 -14.07 -18.15 11.65
N GLU A 91 -13.47 -16.96 11.53
CA GLU A 91 -12.86 -16.48 10.28
C GLU A 91 -11.72 -17.41 9.81
N ARG A 92 -10.81 -17.80 10.72
CA ARG A 92 -9.70 -18.72 10.43
C ARG A 92 -10.21 -20.07 9.91
N ARG A 93 -11.22 -20.67 10.58
CA ARG A 93 -11.81 -21.94 10.14
C ARG A 93 -12.52 -21.82 8.80
N TYR A 94 -13.20 -20.69 8.55
CA TYR A 94 -13.88 -20.41 7.29
C TYR A 94 -12.88 -20.49 6.11
N TRP A 95 -11.74 -19.81 6.21
CA TRP A 95 -10.72 -19.84 5.17
C TRP A 95 -9.95 -21.15 5.11
N GLN A 96 -9.70 -21.80 6.26
CA GLN A 96 -9.06 -23.12 6.31
C GLN A 96 -9.84 -24.17 5.52
N ILE A 97 -11.19 -24.19 5.64
CA ILE A 97 -12.05 -25.11 4.88
C ILE A 97 -11.92 -24.87 3.36
N LYS A 98 -11.64 -23.64 2.95
CA LYS A 98 -11.47 -23.26 1.54
C LYS A 98 -10.02 -23.41 1.04
N GLY A 99 -9.10 -23.86 1.90
CA GLY A 99 -7.68 -23.98 1.57
C GLY A 99 -6.98 -22.64 1.31
N VAL A 100 -7.52 -21.54 1.83
CA VAL A 100 -6.96 -20.18 1.72
C VAL A 100 -6.10 -19.89 2.93
N ASP A 101 -4.89 -19.38 2.71
CA ASP A 101 -4.02 -18.94 3.80
C ASP A 101 -4.61 -17.71 4.50
N TRP A 102 -4.97 -17.87 5.76
CA TRP A 102 -5.50 -16.82 6.61
C TRP A 102 -4.47 -16.40 7.66
N GLY A 103 -4.34 -15.10 7.89
CA GLY A 103 -3.45 -14.56 8.92
C GLY A 103 -4.04 -13.33 9.61
N LEU A 104 -3.67 -13.16 10.88
CA LEU A 104 -3.96 -11.98 11.68
C LEU A 104 -2.81 -10.98 11.55
N VAL A 105 -3.13 -9.71 11.33
CA VAL A 105 -2.17 -8.59 11.30
C VAL A 105 -2.48 -7.62 12.42
N THR A 106 -1.49 -7.34 13.24
CA THR A 106 -1.59 -6.42 14.38
C THR A 106 -0.77 -5.15 14.16
N ASP A 107 -0.88 -4.19 15.07
CA ASP A 107 -0.11 -2.95 15.05
C ASP A 107 1.39 -3.20 15.26
N LEU A 108 1.74 -4.34 15.86
CA LEU A 108 3.12 -4.79 16.04
C LEU A 108 3.75 -5.30 14.74
N ASP A 109 2.94 -5.80 13.80
CA ASP A 109 3.38 -6.30 12.50
C ASP A 109 3.60 -5.17 11.47
N LEU A 110 3.18 -3.95 11.80
CA LEU A 110 3.11 -2.82 10.88
C LEU A 110 4.33 -1.89 11.02
N PRO A 111 5.25 -1.84 10.04
CA PRO A 111 6.45 -1.01 10.11
C PRO A 111 6.13 0.49 10.02
N ALA A 112 6.06 1.16 11.17
CA ALA A 112 5.58 2.53 11.30
C ALA A 112 6.28 3.55 10.36
N GLN A 113 7.60 3.46 10.20
CA GLN A 113 8.35 4.37 9.32
C GLN A 113 8.03 4.13 7.85
N ARG A 114 7.95 2.86 7.43
CA ARG A 114 7.56 2.47 6.07
C ARG A 114 6.16 2.96 5.73
N ILE A 115 5.20 2.79 6.63
CA ILE A 115 3.83 3.25 6.43
C ILE A 115 3.76 4.78 6.31
N LYS A 116 4.52 5.52 7.12
CA LYS A 116 4.60 7.00 7.01
C LYS A 116 5.12 7.43 5.65
N ASN A 117 6.19 6.80 5.17
CA ASN A 117 6.78 7.11 3.87
C ASN A 117 5.83 6.72 2.73
N LEU A 118 5.18 5.55 2.80
CA LEU A 118 4.19 5.14 1.79
C LEU A 118 3.01 6.09 1.73
N ARG A 119 2.48 6.55 2.87
CA ARG A 119 1.43 7.57 2.90
C ARG A 119 1.88 8.86 2.23
N TRP A 120 3.11 9.30 2.52
CA TRP A 120 3.71 10.48 1.90
C TRP A 120 3.92 10.33 0.39
N LEU A 121 4.17 9.12 -0.11
CA LEU A 121 4.23 8.89 -1.57
C LEU A 121 2.84 8.76 -2.20
N HIS A 122 1.91 8.09 -1.54
CA HIS A 122 0.58 7.78 -2.08
C HIS A 122 -0.19 9.04 -2.54
N GLU A 123 -0.07 10.14 -1.79
CA GLU A 123 -0.64 11.44 -2.16
C GLU A 123 -0.17 11.99 -3.51
N MET A 124 0.96 11.50 -4.02
CA MET A 124 1.61 11.96 -5.25
C MET A 124 1.59 10.89 -6.35
N GLN A 125 0.75 9.84 -6.25
CA GLN A 125 0.60 8.86 -7.33
C GLN A 125 0.09 9.52 -8.63
N SER A 126 -0.79 10.52 -8.52
CA SER A 126 -1.33 11.29 -9.65
C SER A 126 -1.13 12.78 -9.45
N LEU A 127 -0.70 13.48 -10.50
CA LEU A 127 -0.59 14.94 -10.55
C LEU A 127 -1.73 15.59 -11.35
N GLN A 128 -2.73 14.81 -11.79
CA GLN A 128 -3.78 15.28 -12.70
C GLN A 128 -4.62 16.44 -12.14
N LEU A 129 -4.83 16.48 -10.83
CA LEU A 129 -5.58 17.53 -10.14
C LEU A 129 -4.70 18.69 -9.67
N MET A 130 -3.38 18.63 -9.88
CA MET A 130 -2.49 19.72 -9.53
C MET A 130 -2.55 20.82 -10.58
N THR A 131 -2.56 22.07 -10.12
CA THR A 131 -2.46 23.23 -11.01
C THR A 131 -1.18 23.16 -11.82
N ALA A 132 -1.30 23.32 -13.13
CA ALA A 132 -0.20 23.33 -14.08
C ALA A 132 -0.34 24.56 -14.99
N PRO A 133 0.75 25.27 -15.33
CA PRO A 133 0.67 26.43 -16.22
C PRO A 133 0.31 26.04 -17.67
N GLN A 134 0.67 24.82 -18.10
CA GLN A 134 0.32 24.28 -19.42
C GLN A 134 0.08 22.76 -19.37
N PRO A 135 -0.57 22.18 -20.40
CA PRO A 135 -0.60 20.72 -20.57
C PRO A 135 0.82 20.14 -20.58
N SER A 136 1.00 18.94 -20.01
CA SER A 136 2.28 18.23 -19.93
C SER A 136 3.35 18.85 -19.03
N TYR A 137 3.06 19.96 -18.33
CA TYR A 137 4.03 20.63 -17.45
C TYR A 137 4.73 19.65 -16.48
N TRP A 138 3.95 18.85 -15.76
CA TRP A 138 4.50 17.91 -14.79
C TRP A 138 5.29 16.77 -15.44
N ASP A 139 4.90 16.33 -16.63
CA ASP A 139 5.64 15.31 -17.39
C ASP A 139 7.00 15.86 -17.84
N GLU A 140 7.05 17.11 -18.32
CA GLU A 140 8.29 17.82 -18.66
C GLU A 140 9.20 17.97 -17.42
N ARG A 141 8.63 18.37 -16.27
CA ARG A 141 9.37 18.43 -15.00
C ARG A 141 9.94 17.07 -14.60
N CYS A 142 9.16 15.99 -14.74
CA CYS A 142 9.64 14.63 -14.49
C CYS A 142 10.79 14.25 -15.43
N GLY A 143 10.69 14.58 -16.71
CA GLY A 143 11.75 14.36 -17.70
C GLY A 143 13.04 15.10 -17.34
N ASN A 144 12.95 16.40 -17.04
CA ASN A 144 14.10 17.23 -16.69
C ASN A 144 14.76 16.76 -15.39
N PHE A 145 13.96 16.38 -14.38
CA PHE A 145 14.48 15.82 -13.13
C PHE A 145 15.34 14.58 -13.39
N LEU A 146 14.83 13.62 -14.18
CA LEU A 146 15.55 12.39 -14.50
C LEU A 146 16.78 12.64 -15.37
N ALA A 147 16.72 13.58 -16.31
CA ALA A 147 17.84 13.93 -17.19
C ALA A 147 19.02 14.57 -16.43
N CYS A 148 18.74 15.33 -15.37
CA CYS A 148 19.76 15.96 -14.55
C CYS A 148 20.30 15.06 -13.43
N LEU A 149 19.60 14.00 -13.05
CA LEU A 149 19.97 13.13 -11.93
C LEU A 149 21.41 12.57 -12.03
N PRO A 150 21.90 12.09 -13.20
CA PRO A 150 23.27 11.58 -13.31
C PRO A 150 24.37 12.63 -13.04
N GLN A 151 24.06 13.91 -13.30
CA GLN A 151 24.99 15.03 -13.11
C GLN A 151 25.10 15.47 -11.65
N ALA A 152 24.22 14.96 -10.78
CA ALA A 152 24.12 15.33 -9.38
C ALA A 152 24.79 14.32 -8.42
N THR A 153 25.60 13.40 -8.96
CA THR A 153 26.38 12.44 -8.17
C THR A 153 27.22 13.15 -7.10
N GLY A 154 27.13 12.70 -5.85
CA GLY A 154 27.82 13.29 -4.70
C GLY A 154 27.22 14.60 -4.18
N MET A 155 26.09 15.06 -4.72
CA MET A 155 25.31 16.16 -4.17
C MET A 155 24.32 15.64 -3.13
N SER A 156 23.97 16.47 -2.15
CA SER A 156 22.75 16.24 -1.38
C SER A 156 21.51 16.51 -2.22
N ILE A 157 20.38 15.86 -1.88
CA ILE A 157 19.08 16.11 -2.53
C ILE A 157 18.73 17.61 -2.48
N LYS A 158 19.04 18.30 -1.38
CA LYS A 158 18.86 19.75 -1.23
C LYS A 158 19.69 20.55 -2.24
N GLN A 159 20.94 20.17 -2.48
CA GLN A 159 21.80 20.82 -3.48
C GLN A 159 21.27 20.57 -4.90
N PHE A 160 20.81 19.34 -5.17
CA PHE A 160 20.22 19.00 -6.45
C PHE A 160 18.93 19.78 -6.73
N PHE A 161 18.06 19.97 -5.74
CA PHE A 161 16.86 20.80 -5.91
C PHE A 161 17.21 22.24 -6.28
N ARG A 162 18.21 22.82 -5.62
CA ARG A 162 18.71 24.17 -5.96
C ARG A 162 19.29 24.23 -7.37
N LEU A 163 19.96 23.18 -7.83
CA LEU A 163 20.45 23.07 -9.20
C LEU A 163 19.29 23.11 -10.20
N LEU A 164 18.23 22.34 -9.96
CA LEU A 164 17.03 22.32 -10.80
C LEU A 164 16.32 23.69 -10.82
N GLU A 165 16.21 24.35 -9.66
CA GLU A 165 15.63 25.70 -9.56
C GLU A 165 16.44 26.72 -10.38
N SER A 166 17.78 26.66 -10.30
CA SER A 166 18.66 27.62 -10.97
C SER A 166 18.88 27.37 -12.47
N THR A 167 18.80 26.11 -12.93
CA THR A 167 19.18 25.75 -14.31
C THR A 167 18.04 25.18 -15.15
N GLN A 168 17.04 24.55 -14.51
CA GLN A 168 15.91 23.90 -15.19
C GLN A 168 14.58 24.65 -14.98
N GLY A 169 14.64 25.83 -14.34
CA GLY A 169 13.50 26.71 -14.11
C GLY A 169 12.46 26.15 -13.14
N PHE A 170 12.82 25.21 -12.26
CA PHE A 170 11.89 24.69 -11.25
C PHE A 170 11.50 25.80 -10.27
N ALA A 171 10.23 25.88 -9.91
CA ALA A 171 9.80 26.72 -8.80
C ALA A 171 10.06 26.01 -7.45
N ILE A 172 10.10 26.80 -6.38
CA ILE A 172 10.30 26.27 -5.02
C ILE A 172 9.24 25.21 -4.72
N GLY A 173 9.71 24.02 -4.33
CA GLY A 173 8.87 22.88 -3.98
C GLY A 173 8.53 21.94 -5.14
N GLU A 174 8.69 22.35 -6.40
CA GLU A 174 8.38 21.49 -7.55
C GLU A 174 9.29 20.26 -7.61
N ALA A 175 10.57 20.43 -7.27
CA ALA A 175 11.51 19.31 -7.26
C ALA A 175 11.11 18.24 -6.23
N LEU A 176 10.54 18.63 -5.10
CA LEU A 176 10.02 17.70 -4.09
C LEU A 176 8.75 17.00 -4.58
N THR A 177 7.83 17.74 -5.21
CA THR A 177 6.62 17.17 -5.82
C THR A 177 7.00 16.13 -6.87
N VAL A 178 7.94 16.45 -7.75
CA VAL A 178 8.42 15.54 -8.80
C VAL A 178 9.12 14.33 -8.21
N LEU A 179 10.01 14.50 -7.22
CA LEU A 179 10.66 13.37 -6.55
C LEU A 179 9.62 12.43 -5.93
N ARG A 180 8.64 12.97 -5.20
CA ARG A 180 7.56 12.17 -4.61
C ARG A 180 6.74 11.44 -5.67
N HIS A 181 6.39 12.11 -6.77
CA HIS A 181 5.61 11.51 -7.85
C HIS A 181 6.37 10.38 -8.57
N LEU A 182 7.64 10.61 -8.89
CA LEU A 182 8.50 9.60 -9.49
C LEU A 182 8.69 8.40 -8.55
N ALA A 183 8.87 8.64 -7.26
CA ALA A 183 8.96 7.58 -6.26
C ALA A 183 7.63 6.83 -6.10
N ALA A 184 6.49 7.54 -5.98
CA ALA A 184 5.15 6.94 -5.87
C ALA A 184 4.82 6.00 -7.04
N ASN A 185 5.35 6.30 -8.22
CA ASN A 185 5.18 5.50 -9.44
C ASN A 185 6.35 4.53 -9.70
N LYS A 186 7.20 4.29 -8.69
CA LYS A 186 8.35 3.38 -8.74
C LYS A 186 9.31 3.63 -9.90
N ARG A 187 9.44 4.89 -10.33
CA ARG A 187 10.45 5.33 -11.32
C ARG A 187 11.77 5.70 -10.64
N ILE A 188 11.70 6.06 -9.37
CA ILE A 188 12.85 6.26 -8.48
C ILE A 188 12.63 5.43 -7.22
N THR A 189 13.66 4.71 -6.80
CA THR A 189 13.65 3.99 -5.52
C THR A 189 14.08 4.94 -4.41
N ILE A 190 13.37 4.88 -3.28
CA ILE A 190 13.78 5.51 -2.02
C ILE A 190 13.72 4.47 -0.92
N ASP A 191 14.59 4.58 0.09
CA ASP A 191 14.48 3.74 1.27
C ASP A 191 13.22 4.12 2.07
N LEU A 192 12.23 3.22 2.06
CA LEU A 192 10.99 3.42 2.80
C LEU A 192 11.16 3.17 4.31
N ASN A 193 12.23 2.53 4.75
CA ASN A 193 12.44 2.21 6.17
C ASN A 193 13.13 3.33 6.95
N THR A 194 13.72 4.31 6.25
CA THR A 194 14.38 5.48 6.86
C THR A 194 13.54 6.74 6.63
N LYS A 195 13.52 7.65 7.60
CA LYS A 195 12.84 8.95 7.44
C LYS A 195 13.53 9.75 6.34
N PHE A 196 12.78 10.19 5.34
CA PHE A 196 13.30 11.04 4.25
C PHE A 196 13.94 12.33 4.80
N ASP A 197 15.13 12.66 4.30
CA ASP A 197 15.88 13.87 4.62
C ASP A 197 16.53 14.42 3.36
N MET A 198 16.40 15.74 3.15
CA MET A 198 17.02 16.42 2.01
C MET A 198 18.56 16.49 2.10
N GLN A 199 19.15 16.14 3.24
CA GLN A 199 20.61 16.01 3.39
C GLN A 199 21.16 14.67 2.90
N MET A 200 20.29 13.71 2.59
CA MET A 200 20.72 12.47 1.93
C MET A 200 21.38 12.78 0.59
N GLN A 201 22.27 11.89 0.15
CA GLN A 201 22.94 11.98 -1.14
C GLN A 201 21.96 11.61 -2.26
N VAL A 202 22.08 12.26 -3.41
CA VAL A 202 21.30 11.90 -4.61
C VAL A 202 21.54 10.45 -5.02
N ASP A 203 22.73 9.93 -4.75
CA ASP A 203 23.14 8.55 -4.99
C ASP A 203 22.23 7.50 -4.31
N SER A 204 21.46 7.89 -3.28
CA SER A 204 20.44 7.00 -2.69
C SER A 204 19.15 6.90 -3.50
N LEU A 205 19.03 7.66 -4.60
CA LEU A 205 17.89 7.68 -5.51
C LEU A 205 18.23 6.87 -6.76
N GLU A 206 17.77 5.62 -6.81
CA GLU A 206 18.03 4.75 -7.97
C GLU A 206 16.92 4.89 -9.01
N VAL A 207 17.26 5.18 -10.27
CA VAL A 207 16.28 5.18 -11.37
C VAL A 207 15.93 3.74 -11.71
N VAL A 208 14.64 3.43 -11.64
CA VAL A 208 14.12 2.13 -12.06
C VAL A 208 13.86 2.18 -13.56
N VAL A 209 14.68 1.46 -14.34
CA VAL A 209 14.43 1.29 -15.77
C VAL A 209 13.26 0.30 -15.93
N PRO A 210 12.15 0.68 -16.58
CA PRO A 210 11.03 -0.22 -16.74
C PRO A 210 11.46 -1.45 -17.53
N ASN A 211 11.29 -2.64 -16.95
CA ASN A 211 11.35 -3.87 -17.72
C ASN A 211 10.06 -3.91 -18.56
N THR A 212 10.20 -3.90 -19.89
CA THR A 212 9.11 -3.66 -20.88
C THR A 212 7.93 -4.63 -20.81
N ALA A 213 7.95 -5.62 -19.91
CA ALA A 213 6.92 -6.64 -19.76
C ALA A 213 5.81 -6.31 -18.73
N ALA A 214 6.00 -5.37 -17.79
CA ALA A 214 5.10 -5.22 -16.64
C ALA A 214 4.14 -4.02 -16.65
N GLN A 215 4.22 -3.12 -17.64
CA GLN A 215 3.47 -1.85 -17.64
C GLN A 215 2.08 -1.88 -18.30
N GLN A 216 1.64 -3.01 -18.87
CA GLN A 216 0.35 -3.06 -19.57
C GLN A 216 -0.88 -3.21 -18.65
N THR A 217 -0.71 -3.50 -17.35
CA THR A 217 -1.84 -3.78 -16.44
C THR A 217 -2.31 -2.61 -15.59
N ARG A 218 -1.57 -1.49 -15.50
CA ARG A 218 -1.94 -0.36 -14.61
C ARG A 218 -2.69 0.80 -15.27
N LYS A 219 -2.92 0.80 -16.58
CA LYS A 219 -3.58 1.91 -17.31
C LYS A 219 -5.09 1.72 -17.54
N SER A 220 -5.70 0.69 -16.97
CA SER A 220 -7.05 0.25 -17.35
C SER A 220 -7.99 -0.05 -16.17
N ALA A 221 -7.90 0.72 -15.08
CA ALA A 221 -8.86 0.68 -13.97
C ALA A 221 -9.16 2.08 -13.48
#